data_AF-D8PLN1-F1
#
_entry.id   AF-D8PLN1-F1
#
_cell.length_a   1.000
_cell.length_b   1.000
_cell.length_c   1.000
_cell.angle_alpha   90.00
_cell.angle_beta   90.00
_cell.angle_gamma   90.00
#
_symmetry.space_group_name_H-M   'P 1'
#
loop_
_entity.id
_entity.type
_entity.pdbx_description
1 polymer ?
#
loop_
_entity_poly.entity_id
_entity_poly.type
_entity_poly.pdbx_seq_one_letter_code
_entity_poly.pdbx_strand_id
1 'polypeptide(L)'
;MSALSNLWRLGKEGGYIVRHGGQPVNEFGSAGNTEGDEPLANLWERAYPFLFPHGIGGLEKKRPVPVTLREHVRWCLRYHDRRFARQETFSFAIFGILQKREALGSARLQMRRKQFERDARTIMSITSEQLQQAVSEEGRGERFSDPAVRLLRSYVHATSGRVTGTDAARIRLRSQIWSTSLVMGPPSLWITINPSDLHDPIAQLFAGDSSIDMDAFVSTMGPDKDARAVNVARDPYASAKFFHYIIRVILRDLFGVTVTPFKTTSNMGILGNVAAYFGTVE
;
A
#
# COMPACT_ATOMS: atom_id res chain seq x y z
N MET A 1 0.82 -21.33 -8.87
CA MET A 1 -0.61 -21.00 -8.66
C MET A 1 -1.19 -22.10 -7.81
N SER A 2 -1.80 -21.79 -6.66
CA SER A 2 -2.48 -22.80 -5.84
C SER A 2 -3.87 -23.01 -6.43
N ALA A 3 -4.15 -24.23 -6.89
CA ALA A 3 -5.50 -24.60 -7.30
C ALA A 3 -6.19 -25.24 -6.09
N LEU A 4 -7.28 -24.62 -5.62
CA LEU A 4 -8.19 -25.24 -4.67
C LEU A 4 -9.07 -26.22 -5.43
N SER A 5 -8.82 -27.52 -5.24
CA SER A 5 -9.72 -28.55 -5.72
C SER A 5 -10.71 -28.85 -4.61
N ASN A 6 -11.98 -28.51 -4.82
CA ASN A 6 -13.05 -28.96 -3.95
C ASN A 6 -13.21 -30.48 -4.14
N LEU A 7 -13.10 -31.26 -3.06
CA LEU A 7 -13.25 -32.72 -3.09
C LEU A 7 -14.70 -33.19 -2.95
N TRP A 8 -15.66 -32.29 -3.17
CA TRP A 8 -17.08 -32.53 -2.96
C TRP A 8 -17.64 -33.73 -3.71
N ARG A 9 -18.17 -34.69 -2.94
CA ARG A 9 -19.22 -35.63 -3.36
C ARG A 9 -20.21 -35.70 -2.19
N LEU A 10 -21.48 -35.35 -2.43
CA LEU A 10 -22.63 -35.65 -1.55
C LEU A 10 -22.95 -34.70 -0.37
N GLY A 11 -22.90 -33.38 -0.57
CA GLY A 11 -23.77 -32.44 0.19
C GLY A 11 -23.39 -32.09 1.64
N LYS A 12 -22.18 -32.41 2.11
CA LYS A 12 -21.57 -31.81 3.32
C LYS A 12 -20.24 -31.15 2.95
N GLU A 13 -19.94 -29.97 3.50
CA GLU A 13 -18.67 -29.27 3.23
C GLU A 13 -17.48 -30.17 3.57
N GLY A 14 -16.64 -30.46 2.57
CA GLY A 14 -15.52 -31.39 2.66
C GLY A 14 -14.15 -30.68 2.73
N GLY A 15 -13.07 -31.46 2.91
CA GLY A 15 -11.71 -30.92 2.93
C GLY A 15 -11.26 -30.37 1.57
N TYR A 16 -10.47 -29.30 1.59
CA TYR A 16 -9.89 -28.70 0.40
C TYR A 16 -8.47 -29.23 0.17
N ILE A 17 -8.17 -29.74 -1.02
CA ILE A 17 -6.78 -30.01 -1.42
C ILE A 17 -6.22 -28.75 -2.06
N VAL A 18 -5.16 -28.20 -1.46
CA VAL A 18 -4.33 -27.17 -2.05
C VAL A 18 -3.27 -27.87 -2.92
N ARG A 19 -3.47 -27.88 -4.24
CA ARG A 19 -2.41 -28.36 -5.15
C ARG A 19 -1.40 -27.24 -5.37
N HIS A 20 -0.17 -27.47 -4.92
CA HIS A 20 0.95 -26.59 -5.22
C HIS A 20 1.40 -26.83 -6.67
N GLY A 21 1.38 -25.78 -7.50
CA GLY A 21 1.99 -25.86 -8.82
C GLY A 21 3.50 -26.16 -8.70
N GLY A 22 4.01 -27.07 -9.51
CA GLY A 22 5.43 -27.47 -9.50
C GLY A 22 6.39 -26.42 -10.07
N GLN A 23 5.88 -25.30 -10.58
CA GLN A 23 6.68 -24.20 -11.10
C GLN A 23 6.35 -22.89 -10.37
N PRO A 24 7.37 -22.10 -9.99
CA PRO A 24 7.17 -20.76 -9.46
C PRO A 24 6.50 -19.89 -10.53
N VAL A 25 5.42 -19.22 -10.15
CA VAL A 25 4.71 -18.29 -11.04
C VAL A 25 5.40 -16.93 -10.95
N ASN A 26 5.61 -16.29 -12.09
CA ASN A 26 6.14 -14.93 -12.11
C ASN A 26 5.11 -13.97 -11.49
N GLU A 27 5.47 -13.41 -10.34
CA GLU A 27 4.64 -12.43 -9.62
C GLU A 27 4.76 -11.03 -10.19
N PHE A 28 5.84 -10.76 -10.94
CA PHE A 28 6.04 -9.51 -11.66
C PHE A 28 5.34 -9.61 -13.02
N GLY A 29 4.76 -8.51 -13.51
CA GLY A 29 4.07 -8.50 -14.81
C GLY A 29 4.97 -8.91 -15.99
N SER A 30 4.44 -8.81 -17.21
CA SER A 30 4.99 -9.35 -18.47
C SER A 30 6.43 -8.97 -18.88
N ALA A 31 7.20 -8.30 -18.03
CA ALA A 31 8.62 -8.01 -18.21
C ALA A 31 9.53 -9.26 -18.20
N GLY A 32 8.96 -10.48 -18.22
CA GLY A 32 9.71 -11.73 -18.23
C GLY A 32 9.15 -12.82 -19.14
N ASN A 33 8.15 -12.54 -19.98
CA ASN A 33 7.70 -13.54 -20.96
C ASN A 33 8.73 -13.60 -22.09
N THR A 34 9.56 -14.64 -22.06
CA THR A 34 10.33 -15.12 -23.21
C THR A 34 9.38 -15.37 -24.38
N GLU A 35 9.82 -15.01 -25.58
CA GLU A 35 9.10 -15.29 -26.83
C GLU A 35 8.81 -16.79 -26.92
N GLY A 36 7.55 -17.19 -26.76
CA GLY A 36 7.14 -18.60 -26.85
C GLY A 36 5.97 -19.00 -25.95
N ASP A 37 5.68 -18.29 -24.86
CA ASP A 37 4.52 -18.61 -24.02
C ASP A 37 3.22 -18.13 -24.69
N GLU A 38 2.24 -19.03 -24.82
CA GLU A 38 0.86 -18.64 -25.14
C GLU A 38 0.46 -17.46 -24.26
N PRO A 39 -0.24 -16.44 -24.81
CA PRO A 39 -0.62 -15.28 -24.03
C PRO A 39 -1.59 -15.71 -22.93
N LEU A 40 -1.03 -15.99 -21.75
CA LEU A 40 -1.77 -16.18 -20.52
C LEU A 40 -2.74 -15.02 -20.42
N ALA A 41 -4.02 -15.35 -20.51
CA ALA A 41 -5.07 -14.35 -20.43
C ALA A 41 -4.88 -13.50 -19.18
N ASN A 42 -5.06 -12.19 -19.34
CA ASN A 42 -4.74 -11.24 -18.29
C ASN A 42 -5.56 -11.54 -17.02
N LEU A 43 -4.86 -11.68 -15.88
CA LEU A 43 -5.48 -11.99 -14.60
C LEU A 43 -6.60 -11.00 -14.25
N TRP A 44 -6.39 -9.71 -14.48
CA TRP A 44 -7.34 -8.67 -14.12
C TRP A 44 -8.60 -8.70 -14.99
N GLU A 45 -8.43 -8.96 -16.29
CA GLU A 45 -9.54 -9.11 -17.23
C GLU A 45 -10.45 -10.29 -16.84
N ARG A 46 -9.87 -11.39 -16.31
CA ARG A 46 -10.61 -12.57 -15.86
C ARG A 46 -11.17 -12.46 -14.45
N ALA A 47 -10.44 -11.84 -13.53
CA ALA A 47 -10.86 -11.70 -12.14
C ALA A 47 -11.96 -10.64 -11.98
N TYR A 48 -11.98 -9.63 -12.86
CA TYR A 48 -12.94 -8.52 -12.81
C TYR A 48 -13.63 -8.31 -14.16
N PRO A 49 -14.43 -9.29 -14.64
CA PRO A 49 -15.10 -9.17 -15.94
C PRO A 49 -16.04 -7.96 -15.99
N PHE A 50 -16.65 -7.56 -14.87
CA PHE A 50 -17.48 -6.34 -14.81
C PHE A 50 -16.69 -5.04 -14.95
N LEU A 51 -15.41 -5.03 -14.58
CA LEU A 51 -14.52 -3.87 -14.75
C LEU A 51 -13.86 -3.87 -16.14
N PHE A 52 -13.75 -5.04 -16.76
CA PHE A 52 -13.17 -5.27 -18.10
C PHE A 52 -14.13 -6.10 -18.97
N PRO A 53 -15.32 -5.58 -19.35
CA PRO A 53 -16.40 -6.34 -19.98
C PRO A 53 -16.03 -6.98 -21.32
N HIS A 54 -15.07 -6.40 -22.02
CA HIS A 54 -14.59 -6.89 -23.32
C HIS A 54 -13.32 -7.75 -23.20
N GLY A 55 -12.86 -8.07 -21.98
CA GLY A 55 -11.61 -8.80 -21.78
C GLY A 55 -10.38 -8.08 -22.35
N ILE A 56 -10.40 -6.75 -22.35
CA ILE A 56 -9.31 -5.90 -22.85
C ILE A 56 -9.02 -4.75 -21.87
N GLY A 57 -7.81 -4.22 -21.94
CA GLY A 57 -7.39 -3.08 -21.11
C GLY A 57 -6.98 -3.45 -19.69
N GLY A 58 -6.78 -4.74 -19.39
CA GLY A 58 -6.30 -5.20 -18.08
C GLY A 58 -4.98 -4.56 -17.65
N LEU A 59 -4.77 -4.50 -16.34
CA LEU A 59 -3.51 -4.01 -15.79
C LEU A 59 -2.34 -4.86 -16.28
N GLU A 60 -1.20 -4.23 -16.57
CA GLU A 60 0.04 -4.88 -17.02
C GLU A 60 -0.05 -5.65 -18.35
N LYS A 61 -1.12 -5.47 -19.11
CA LYS A 61 -1.18 -5.94 -20.50
C LYS A 61 -0.04 -5.30 -21.30
N LYS A 62 0.60 -6.06 -22.20
CA LYS A 62 1.60 -5.53 -23.13
C LYS A 62 0.94 -4.48 -24.03
N ARG A 63 1.56 -3.30 -24.13
CA ARG A 63 1.07 -2.15 -24.89
C ARG A 63 2.24 -1.48 -25.62
N PRO A 64 1.99 -0.71 -26.70
CA PRO A 64 3.03 0.05 -27.39
C PRO A 64 3.76 1.04 -26.48
N VAL A 65 3.00 1.74 -25.63
CA VAL A 65 3.53 2.59 -24.57
C VAL A 65 3.42 1.84 -23.25
N PRO A 66 4.54 1.54 -22.57
CA PRO A 66 4.51 0.87 -21.29
C PRO A 66 3.91 1.79 -20.23
N VAL A 67 2.98 1.25 -19.43
CA VAL A 67 2.39 1.94 -18.28
C VAL A 67 2.68 1.09 -17.05
N THR A 68 3.24 1.71 -16.01
CA THR A 68 3.52 0.96 -14.78
C THR A 68 2.22 0.53 -14.10
N LEU A 69 2.25 -0.58 -13.34
CA LEU A 69 1.08 -1.02 -12.56
C LEU A 69 0.50 0.13 -11.72
N ARG A 70 1.35 0.90 -11.03
CA ARG A 70 0.92 2.00 -10.16
C ARG A 70 0.20 3.11 -10.92
N GLU A 71 0.71 3.49 -12.09
CA GLU A 71 0.07 4.52 -12.91
C GLU A 71 -1.25 4.04 -13.48
N HIS A 72 -1.31 2.80 -13.96
CA HIS A 72 -2.54 2.23 -14.50
C HIS A 72 -3.61 2.09 -13.40
N VAL A 73 -3.24 1.66 -12.20
CA VAL A 73 -4.13 1.63 -11.02
C VAL A 73 -4.63 3.04 -10.69
N ARG A 74 -3.73 4.04 -10.64
CA ARG A 74 -4.12 5.43 -10.37
C ARG A 74 -5.11 5.94 -11.41
N TRP A 75 -4.94 5.55 -12.67
CA TRP A 75 -5.90 5.85 -13.73
C TRP A 75 -7.24 5.14 -13.50
N CYS A 76 -7.24 3.83 -13.21
CA CYS A 76 -8.46 3.07 -12.91
C CYS A 76 -9.27 3.69 -11.77
N LEU A 77 -8.63 4.03 -10.65
CA LEU A 77 -9.29 4.66 -9.51
C LEU A 77 -9.84 6.07 -9.82
N ARG A 78 -9.34 6.72 -10.87
CA ARG A 78 -9.82 8.03 -11.36
C ARG A 78 -10.71 7.92 -12.59
N TYR A 79 -11.10 6.71 -12.97
CA TYR A 79 -11.92 6.50 -14.14
C TYR A 79 -13.28 7.18 -13.95
N HIS A 80 -13.79 7.79 -15.02
CA HIS A 80 -14.90 8.75 -14.96
C HIS A 80 -16.16 8.22 -14.27
N ASP A 81 -16.53 6.96 -14.49
CA ASP A 81 -17.71 6.30 -13.91
C ASP A 81 -17.47 5.74 -12.49
N ARG A 82 -16.24 5.84 -11.98
CA ARG A 82 -15.79 5.38 -10.65
C ARG A 82 -15.96 3.89 -10.40
N ARG A 83 -16.26 3.07 -11.41
CA ARG A 83 -16.54 1.64 -11.24
C ARG A 83 -15.41 0.90 -10.53
N PHE A 84 -14.16 1.27 -10.79
CA PHE A 84 -12.99 0.65 -10.16
C PHE A 84 -12.82 1.08 -8.70
N ALA A 85 -13.08 2.35 -8.39
CA ALA A 85 -12.97 2.89 -7.05
C ALA A 85 -14.06 2.35 -6.11
N ARG A 86 -15.27 2.14 -6.65
CA ARG A 86 -16.44 1.62 -5.94
C ARG A 86 -16.48 0.09 -5.86
N GLN A 87 -15.64 -0.62 -6.60
CA GLN A 87 -15.61 -2.07 -6.52
C GLN A 87 -14.91 -2.51 -5.24
N GLU A 88 -15.62 -3.31 -4.44
CA GLU A 88 -15.26 -3.63 -3.06
C GLU A 88 -13.89 -4.27 -2.88
N THR A 89 -13.44 -5.13 -3.80
CA THR A 89 -12.24 -5.96 -3.65
C THR A 89 -11.05 -5.50 -4.47
N PHE A 90 -11.24 -4.63 -5.46
CA PHE A 90 -10.26 -4.24 -6.47
C PHE A 90 -9.09 -3.50 -5.83
N SER A 91 -9.39 -2.50 -4.99
CA SER A 91 -8.39 -1.74 -4.24
C SER A 91 -7.58 -2.62 -3.30
N PHE A 92 -8.23 -3.57 -2.60
CA PHE A 92 -7.54 -4.51 -1.70
C PHE A 92 -6.65 -5.50 -2.46
N ALA A 93 -7.13 -6.07 -3.56
CA ALA A 93 -6.35 -7.00 -4.39
C ALA A 93 -5.10 -6.32 -4.96
N ILE A 94 -5.25 -5.10 -5.49
CA ILE A 94 -4.12 -4.30 -5.97
C ILE A 94 -3.16 -3.98 -4.85
N PHE A 95 -3.65 -3.52 -3.70
CA PHE A 95 -2.81 -3.18 -2.56
C PHE A 95 -1.98 -4.39 -2.11
N GLY A 96 -2.60 -5.56 -1.98
CA GLY A 96 -1.91 -6.80 -1.63
C GLY A 96 -0.85 -7.19 -2.67
N ILE A 97 -1.16 -7.07 -3.97
CA ILE A 97 -0.19 -7.33 -5.06
C ILE A 97 0.98 -6.34 -5.00
N LEU A 98 0.70 -5.05 -4.76
CA LEU A 98 1.74 -4.03 -4.62
C LEU A 98 2.65 -4.30 -3.41
N GLN A 99 2.08 -4.59 -2.24
CA GLN A 99 2.86 -4.94 -1.03
C GLN A 99 3.69 -6.20 -1.24
N LYS A 100 3.10 -7.25 -1.82
CA LYS A 100 3.81 -8.50 -2.13
C LYS A 100 5.00 -8.24 -3.06
N ARG A 101 4.82 -7.41 -4.09
CA ARG A 101 5.89 -7.06 -5.04
C ARG A 101 6.96 -6.17 -4.42
N GLU A 102 6.62 -5.26 -3.52
CA GLU A 102 7.60 -4.49 -2.73
C GLU A 102 8.45 -5.42 -1.85
N ALA A 103 7.82 -6.41 -1.20
CA ALA A 103 8.50 -7.42 -0.39
C ALA A 103 9.43 -8.28 -1.24
N LEU A 104 8.92 -8.84 -2.35
CA LEU A 104 9.72 -9.66 -3.27
C LEU A 104 10.85 -8.87 -3.93
N GLY A 105 10.61 -7.62 -4.30
CA GLY A 105 11.64 -6.72 -4.82
C GLY A 105 12.75 -6.49 -3.80
N SER A 106 12.39 -6.29 -2.53
CA SER A 106 13.35 -6.14 -1.44
C SER A 106 14.12 -7.43 -1.17
N ALA A 107 13.44 -8.58 -1.17
CA ALA A 107 14.06 -9.90 -1.01
C ALA A 107 15.05 -10.16 -2.15
N ARG A 108 14.68 -9.89 -3.40
CA ARG A 108 15.57 -10.00 -4.57
C ARG A 108 16.85 -9.18 -4.42
N LEU A 109 16.76 -7.97 -3.84
CA LEU A 109 17.93 -7.15 -3.54
C LEU A 109 18.81 -7.77 -2.44
N GLN A 110 18.21 -8.40 -1.42
CA GLN A 110 18.96 -9.12 -0.38
C GLN A 110 19.68 -10.35 -0.95
N MET A 111 19.01 -11.11 -1.81
CA MET A 111 19.57 -12.31 -2.46
C MET A 111 20.78 -12.01 -3.36
N ARG A 112 20.88 -10.79 -3.90
CA ARG A 112 22.02 -10.37 -4.72
C ARG A 112 23.28 -10.05 -3.93
N ARG A 113 23.24 -10.08 -2.60
CA ARG A 113 24.42 -9.84 -1.76
C ARG A 113 25.37 -11.03 -1.83
N LYS A 114 26.68 -10.77 -1.89
CA LYS A 114 27.73 -11.81 -1.97
C LYS A 114 27.64 -12.87 -0.86
N GLN A 115 27.21 -12.43 0.32
CA GLN A 115 27.13 -13.24 1.54
C GLN A 115 25.84 -14.07 1.64
N PHE A 116 24.87 -13.85 0.74
CA PHE A 116 23.54 -14.47 0.80
C PHE A 116 23.59 -15.99 0.87
N GLU A 117 24.38 -16.66 0.03
CA GLU A 117 24.46 -18.13 0.00
C GLU A 117 24.90 -18.73 1.34
N ARG A 118 25.85 -18.06 2.02
CA ARG A 118 26.32 -18.49 3.33
C ARG A 118 25.25 -18.26 4.38
N ASP A 119 24.65 -17.07 4.39
CA ASP A 119 23.60 -16.73 5.35
C ASP A 119 22.35 -17.60 5.18
N ALA A 120 21.99 -17.93 3.93
CA ALA A 120 20.87 -18.79 3.59
C ALA A 120 21.06 -20.20 4.18
N ARG A 121 22.26 -20.78 4.10
CA ARG A 121 22.56 -22.08 4.73
C ARG A 121 22.39 -22.02 6.25
N THR A 122 22.86 -20.95 6.89
CA THR A 122 22.68 -20.73 8.34
C THR A 122 21.21 -20.56 8.70
N ILE A 123 20.42 -19.87 7.88
CA ILE A 123 18.98 -19.72 8.08
C ILE A 123 18.26 -21.06 7.88
N MET A 124 18.66 -21.86 6.89
CA MET A 124 18.09 -23.17 6.61
C MET A 124 18.40 -24.21 7.70
N SER A 125 19.45 -24.02 8.49
CA SER A 125 19.77 -24.91 9.62
C SER A 125 18.92 -24.65 10.88
N ILE A 126 18.10 -23.60 10.88
CA ILE A 126 17.26 -23.24 12.04
C ILE A 126 16.16 -24.29 12.23
N THR A 127 16.04 -24.83 13.44
CA THR A 127 15.01 -25.81 13.81
C THR A 127 13.77 -25.15 14.38
N SER A 128 12.68 -25.93 14.48
CA SER A 128 11.42 -25.46 15.08
C SER A 128 11.60 -25.11 16.55
N GLU A 129 12.42 -25.86 17.29
CA GLU A 129 12.68 -25.63 18.71
C GLU A 129 13.41 -24.30 18.93
N GLN A 130 14.40 -23.98 18.09
CA GLN A 130 15.11 -22.69 18.12
C GLN A 130 14.16 -21.52 17.87
N LEU A 131 13.18 -21.67 16.95
CA LEU A 131 12.16 -20.66 16.71
C LEU A 131 11.19 -20.52 17.89
N GLN A 132 10.74 -21.63 18.48
CA GLN A 132 9.86 -21.61 19.66
C GLN A 132 10.55 -20.94 20.86
N GLN A 133 11.84 -21.22 21.06
CA GLN A 133 12.63 -20.55 22.07
C GLN A 133 12.72 -19.04 21.80
N ALA A 134 12.99 -18.64 20.56
CA ALA A 134 13.05 -17.23 20.20
C ALA A 134 11.72 -16.50 20.42
N VAL A 135 10.58 -17.15 20.18
CA VAL A 135 9.25 -16.61 20.50
C VAL A 135 9.08 -16.37 22.01
N SER A 136 9.52 -17.32 22.84
CA SER A 136 9.51 -17.17 24.30
C SER A 136 10.43 -16.04 24.79
N GLU A 137 11.62 -15.92 24.19
CA GLU A 137 12.56 -14.81 24.44
C GLU A 137 11.94 -13.46 24.02
N GLU A 138 11.27 -13.39 22.86
CA GLU A 138 10.57 -12.18 22.40
C GLU A 138 9.46 -11.76 23.36
N GLY A 139 8.66 -12.72 23.83
CA GLY A 139 7.56 -12.46 24.78
C GLY A 139 8.04 -11.91 26.12
N ARG A 140 9.29 -12.19 26.51
CA ARG A 140 9.95 -11.63 27.69
C ARG A 140 10.70 -10.33 27.43
N GLY A 141 10.73 -9.85 26.18
CA GLY A 141 11.49 -8.66 25.77
C GLY A 141 13.02 -8.89 25.74
N GLU A 142 13.46 -10.14 25.69
CA GLU A 142 14.87 -10.51 25.69
C GLU A 142 15.45 -10.52 24.26
N ARG A 143 16.77 -10.37 24.17
CA ARG A 143 17.48 -10.53 22.89
C ARG A 143 17.58 -12.01 22.55
N PHE A 144 17.33 -12.36 21.29
CA PHE A 144 17.47 -13.74 20.82
C PHE A 144 18.86 -14.30 21.09
N SER A 145 18.91 -15.44 21.78
CA SER A 145 20.16 -16.12 22.15
C SER A 145 20.88 -16.66 20.91
N ASP A 146 20.11 -17.29 20.01
CA ASP A 146 20.62 -17.94 18.81
C ASP A 146 21.11 -16.92 17.75
N PRO A 147 22.40 -16.97 17.32
CA PRO A 147 22.92 -16.13 16.24
C PRO A 147 22.22 -16.31 14.88
N ALA A 148 21.82 -17.53 14.53
CA ALA A 148 21.11 -17.84 13.28
C ALA A 148 19.71 -17.23 13.28
N VAL A 149 19.00 -17.29 14.40
CA VAL A 149 17.68 -16.65 14.53
C VAL A 149 17.80 -15.11 14.49
N ARG A 150 18.86 -14.55 15.10
CA ARG A 150 19.18 -13.10 14.95
C ARG A 150 19.46 -12.73 13.50
N LEU A 151 20.19 -13.58 12.77
CA LEU A 151 20.47 -13.38 11.35
C LEU A 151 19.17 -13.41 10.54
N LEU A 152 18.31 -14.41 10.75
CA LEU A 152 16.98 -14.49 10.13
C LEU A 152 16.17 -13.21 10.39
N ARG A 153 16.09 -12.76 11.66
CA ARG A 153 15.37 -11.53 12.03
C ARG A 153 15.90 -10.32 11.26
N SER A 154 17.22 -10.21 11.08
CA SER A 154 17.83 -9.12 10.33
C SER A 154 17.42 -9.11 8.85
N TYR A 155 17.31 -10.29 8.22
CA TYR A 155 16.84 -10.44 6.83
C TYR A 155 15.36 -10.11 6.69
N VAL A 156 14.53 -10.53 7.65
CA VAL A 156 13.10 -10.18 7.70
C VAL A 156 12.94 -8.67 7.82
N HIS A 157 13.63 -8.03 8.76
CA HIS A 157 13.59 -6.56 8.92
C HIS A 157 14.06 -5.82 7.67
N ALA A 158 15.16 -6.27 7.06
CA ALA A 158 15.70 -5.65 5.86
C ALA A 158 14.80 -5.79 4.63
N THR A 159 13.98 -6.85 4.58
CA THR A 159 12.99 -7.08 3.52
C THR A 159 11.72 -6.28 3.78
N SER A 160 11.19 -6.34 5.00
CA SER A 160 9.95 -5.69 5.41
C SER A 160 10.08 -4.17 5.49
N GLY A 161 11.26 -3.63 5.74
CA GLY A 161 11.47 -2.19 5.87
C GLY A 161 10.88 -1.39 4.71
N ARG A 162 11.00 -1.84 3.47
CA ARG A 162 10.47 -1.09 2.31
C ARG A 162 8.97 -1.28 2.06
N VAL A 163 8.32 -2.18 2.80
CA VAL A 163 6.88 -2.45 2.67
C VAL A 163 6.12 -1.54 3.62
N THR A 164 5.19 -0.76 3.07
CA THR A 164 4.36 0.17 3.84
C THR A 164 3.53 -0.57 4.90
N GLY A 165 3.44 -0.02 6.11
CA GLY A 165 2.64 -0.56 7.21
C GLY A 165 3.33 -1.60 8.10
N THR A 166 4.57 -2.00 7.77
CA THR A 166 5.33 -2.94 8.60
C THR A 166 5.98 -2.27 9.81
N ASP A 167 6.32 -3.06 10.85
CA ASP A 167 7.08 -2.55 12.00
C ASP A 167 8.43 -1.97 11.61
N ALA A 168 9.12 -2.60 10.66
CA ALA A 168 10.38 -2.09 10.15
C ALA A 168 10.21 -0.74 9.44
N ALA A 169 9.08 -0.52 8.73
CA ALA A 169 8.76 0.80 8.17
C ALA A 169 8.49 1.83 9.28
N ARG A 170 7.74 1.47 10.34
CA ARG A 170 7.48 2.35 11.49
C ARG A 170 8.76 2.73 12.23
N ILE A 171 9.66 1.77 12.45
CA ILE A 171 10.98 2.02 13.07
C ILE A 171 11.78 3.02 12.23
N ARG A 172 11.79 2.87 10.89
CA ARG A 172 12.47 3.84 10.01
C ARG A 172 11.89 5.25 10.15
N LEU A 173 10.56 5.40 10.18
CA LEU A 173 9.92 6.71 10.36
C LEU A 173 10.33 7.33 11.70
N ARG A 174 10.34 6.54 12.79
CA ARG A 174 10.84 7.01 14.09
C ARG A 174 12.29 7.44 14.02
N SER A 175 13.18 6.66 13.39
CA SER A 175 14.58 7.06 13.20
C SER A 175 14.73 8.40 12.46
N GLN A 176 13.88 8.66 11.46
CA GLN A 176 13.87 9.95 10.75
C GLN A 176 13.45 11.10 11.66
N ILE A 177 12.40 10.92 12.47
CA ILE A 177 11.97 11.90 13.49
C ILE A 177 13.12 12.19 14.46
N TRP A 178 13.73 11.15 15.04
CA TRP A 178 14.86 11.31 15.97
C TRP A 178 16.04 12.03 15.34
N SER A 179 16.44 11.65 14.12
CA SER A 179 17.55 12.29 13.41
C SER A 179 17.27 13.76 13.10
N THR A 180 16.02 14.10 12.78
CA THR A 180 15.60 15.49 12.54
C THR A 180 15.69 16.27 13.85
N SER A 181 15.21 15.71 14.96
CA SER A 181 15.28 16.35 16.27
C SER A 181 16.71 16.57 16.77
N LEU A 182 17.64 15.67 16.44
CA LEU A 182 19.06 15.84 16.78
C LEU A 182 19.70 17.03 16.07
N VAL A 183 19.31 17.29 14.81
CA VAL A 183 19.90 18.38 13.99
C VAL A 183 19.17 19.71 14.19
N MET A 184 17.84 19.67 14.29
CA MET A 184 16.97 20.87 14.30
C MET A 184 16.48 21.25 15.70
N GLY A 185 16.76 20.43 16.72
CA GLY A 185 16.15 20.53 18.04
C GLY A 185 14.80 19.79 18.13
N PRO A 186 14.24 19.64 19.34
CA PRO A 186 12.96 18.97 19.53
C PRO A 186 11.82 19.69 18.78
N PRO A 187 10.77 18.96 18.35
CA PRO A 187 9.66 19.57 17.64
C PRO A 187 8.93 20.59 18.51
N SER A 188 8.75 21.81 18.00
CA SER A 188 7.94 22.84 18.69
C SER A 188 6.44 22.49 18.68
N LEU A 189 6.00 21.70 17.70
CA LEU A 189 4.61 21.27 17.55
C LEU A 189 4.56 19.77 17.23
N TRP A 190 3.67 19.07 17.92
CA TRP A 190 3.29 17.70 17.65
C TRP A 190 1.77 17.64 17.54
N ILE A 191 1.25 17.59 16.31
CA ILE A 191 -0.18 17.74 16.03
C ILE A 191 -0.69 16.62 15.13
N THR A 192 -1.93 16.20 15.36
CA THR A 192 -2.67 15.29 14.49
C THR A 192 -3.76 16.09 13.78
N ILE A 193 -3.70 16.12 12.45
CA ILE A 193 -4.72 16.79 11.63
C ILE A 193 -5.68 15.71 11.12
N ASN A 194 -6.94 15.80 11.51
CA ASN A 194 -7.97 14.81 11.16
C ASN A 194 -9.17 15.48 10.48
N PRO A 195 -9.10 15.76 9.16
CA PRO A 195 -10.22 16.30 8.39
C PRO A 195 -11.39 15.30 8.40
N SER A 196 -12.61 15.77 8.64
CA SER A 196 -13.80 14.92 8.64
C SER A 196 -14.43 14.85 7.25
N ASP A 197 -14.41 13.69 6.61
CA ASP A 197 -15.06 13.45 5.32
C ASP A 197 -16.59 13.28 5.43
N LEU A 198 -17.11 12.98 6.61
CA LEU A 198 -18.55 12.87 6.89
C LEU A 198 -19.25 14.22 7.09
N HIS A 199 -18.50 15.25 7.46
CA HIS A 199 -19.04 16.57 7.80
C HIS A 199 -18.55 17.68 6.88
N ASP A 200 -17.78 17.35 5.85
CA ASP A 200 -17.27 18.30 4.86
C ASP A 200 -17.94 18.09 3.49
N PRO A 201 -18.65 19.09 2.94
CA PRO A 201 -19.24 19.00 1.60
C PRO A 201 -18.19 18.81 0.49
N ILE A 202 -16.94 19.24 0.68
CA ILE A 202 -15.85 19.02 -0.28
C ILE A 202 -15.59 17.52 -0.45
N ALA A 203 -15.73 16.71 0.60
CA ALA A 203 -15.57 15.27 0.48
C ALA A 203 -16.62 14.65 -0.47
N GLN A 204 -17.82 15.22 -0.53
CA GLN A 204 -18.89 14.77 -1.43
C GLN A 204 -18.60 15.10 -2.89
N LEU A 205 -17.93 16.23 -3.17
CA LEU A 205 -17.38 16.51 -4.49
C LEU A 205 -16.40 15.41 -4.92
N PHE A 206 -15.51 14.99 -4.01
CA PHE A 206 -14.61 13.88 -4.30
C PHE A 206 -15.36 12.57 -4.52
N ALA A 207 -16.50 12.34 -3.86
CA ALA A 207 -17.38 11.17 -4.05
C ALA A 207 -18.25 11.23 -5.32
N GLY A 208 -18.24 12.38 -6.02
CA GLY A 208 -18.86 12.56 -7.33
C GLY A 208 -20.29 13.03 -7.27
N ASP A 209 -20.64 13.69 -6.17
CA ASP A 209 -21.93 14.33 -6.05
C ASP A 209 -22.00 15.54 -6.99
N SER A 210 -22.93 15.48 -7.95
CA SER A 210 -23.17 16.55 -8.93
C SER A 210 -24.06 17.67 -8.39
N SER A 211 -24.61 17.54 -7.18
CA SER A 211 -25.43 18.57 -6.55
C SER A 211 -24.63 19.76 -6.01
N ILE A 212 -23.32 19.60 -5.87
CA ILE A 212 -22.43 20.65 -5.36
C ILE A 212 -21.88 21.46 -6.52
N ASP A 213 -22.37 22.69 -6.64
CA ASP A 213 -21.82 23.68 -7.55
C ASP A 213 -20.56 24.31 -6.94
N MET A 214 -19.43 24.17 -7.64
CA MET A 214 -18.15 24.74 -7.20
C MET A 214 -18.01 26.22 -7.55
N ASP A 215 -18.74 26.71 -8.56
CA ASP A 215 -18.75 28.12 -8.94
C ASP A 215 -19.67 28.93 -7.98
N ALA A 216 -20.65 28.26 -7.36
CA ALA A 216 -21.55 28.81 -6.35
C ALA A 216 -21.51 28.02 -5.02
N PHE A 217 -20.31 27.73 -4.52
CA PHE A 217 -20.11 26.86 -3.36
C PHE A 217 -20.71 27.41 -2.05
N VAL A 218 -21.50 26.57 -1.36
CA VAL A 218 -22.07 26.86 -0.04
C VAL A 218 -21.66 25.77 0.94
N SER A 219 -21.07 26.14 2.08
CA SER A 219 -20.50 25.19 3.04
C SER A 219 -21.52 24.29 3.75
N THR A 220 -22.80 24.66 3.71
CA THR A 220 -23.92 23.85 4.22
C THR A 220 -24.64 23.08 3.12
N MET A 221 -24.28 23.30 1.85
CA MET A 221 -24.89 22.67 0.69
C MET A 221 -24.24 21.30 0.44
N GLY A 222 -25.08 20.30 0.27
CA GLY A 222 -24.68 18.93 0.06
C GLY A 222 -25.76 17.97 0.55
N PRO A 223 -25.55 16.67 0.35
CA PRO A 223 -26.49 15.66 0.80
C PRO A 223 -26.60 15.66 2.35
N ASP A 224 -27.70 15.09 2.85
CA ASP A 224 -27.89 14.91 4.29
C ASP A 224 -26.84 13.98 4.92
N LYS A 225 -26.86 13.86 6.25
CA LYS A 225 -25.87 13.07 7.00
C LYS A 225 -25.79 11.61 6.53
N ASP A 226 -26.92 10.99 6.26
CA ASP A 226 -26.99 9.57 5.92
C ASP A 226 -26.49 9.34 4.49
N ALA A 227 -26.89 10.20 3.56
CA ALA A 227 -26.40 10.18 2.20
C ALA A 227 -24.88 10.44 2.12
N ARG A 228 -24.34 11.36 2.93
CA ARG A 228 -22.88 11.59 3.03
C ARG A 228 -22.13 10.34 3.49
N ALA A 229 -22.63 9.68 4.53
CA ALA A 229 -22.03 8.45 5.04
C ALA A 229 -22.06 7.32 4.01
N VAL A 230 -23.18 7.17 3.28
CA VAL A 230 -23.31 6.20 2.19
C VAL A 230 -22.34 6.49 1.05
N ASN A 231 -22.20 7.75 0.64
CA ASN A 231 -21.28 8.15 -0.43
C ASN A 231 -19.82 7.85 -0.08
N VAL A 232 -19.40 8.19 1.13
CA VAL A 232 -18.05 7.90 1.65
C VAL A 232 -17.81 6.39 1.72
N ALA A 233 -18.76 5.62 2.26
CA ALA A 233 -18.62 4.16 2.38
C ALA A 233 -18.54 3.47 1.00
N ARG A 234 -19.26 3.98 0.00
CA ARG A 234 -19.28 3.42 -1.36
C ARG A 234 -18.02 3.74 -2.16
N ASP A 235 -17.29 4.81 -1.83
CA ASP A 235 -16.08 5.23 -2.55
C ASP A 235 -14.97 5.62 -1.56
N PRO A 236 -14.32 4.64 -0.90
CA PRO A 236 -13.22 4.93 0.04
C PRO A 236 -12.03 5.67 -0.61
N TYR A 237 -11.87 5.53 -1.93
CA TYR A 237 -10.86 6.28 -2.69
C TYR A 237 -11.16 7.79 -2.69
N ALA A 238 -12.44 8.18 -2.78
CA ALA A 238 -12.84 9.57 -2.66
C ALA A 238 -12.42 10.17 -1.32
N SER A 239 -12.69 9.49 -0.20
CA SER A 239 -12.26 9.92 1.13
C SER A 239 -10.73 10.05 1.25
N ALA A 240 -9.99 9.08 0.75
CA ALA A 240 -8.52 9.14 0.74
C ALA A 240 -8.00 10.33 -0.11
N LYS A 241 -8.64 10.61 -1.24
CA LYS A 241 -8.28 11.73 -2.12
C LYS A 241 -8.62 13.09 -1.49
N PHE A 242 -9.77 13.19 -0.81
CA PHE A 242 -10.16 14.34 -0.01
C PHE A 242 -9.15 14.61 1.10
N PHE A 243 -8.85 13.61 1.94
CA PHE A 243 -7.87 13.73 3.01
C PHE A 243 -6.51 14.22 2.48
N HIS A 244 -6.00 13.58 1.42
CA HIS A 244 -4.73 13.96 0.81
C HIS A 244 -4.74 15.38 0.23
N TYR A 245 -5.88 15.82 -0.32
CA TYR A 245 -6.06 17.17 -0.81
C TYR A 245 -6.03 18.19 0.33
N ILE A 246 -6.82 17.98 1.39
CA ILE A 246 -6.91 18.88 2.54
C ILE A 246 -5.56 19.00 3.25
N ILE A 247 -4.86 17.90 3.49
CA ILE A 247 -3.53 17.94 4.11
C ILE A 247 -2.55 18.75 3.25
N ARG A 248 -2.58 18.59 1.92
CA ARG A 248 -1.73 19.40 1.02
C ARG A 248 -2.08 20.89 1.05
N VAL A 249 -3.36 21.23 1.11
CA VAL A 249 -3.83 22.62 1.23
C VAL A 249 -3.36 23.21 2.56
N ILE A 250 -3.53 22.50 3.68
CA ILE A 250 -3.06 22.95 5.00
C ILE A 250 -1.54 23.15 5.00
N LEU A 251 -0.76 22.18 4.51
CA LEU A 251 0.70 22.32 4.43
C LEU A 251 1.11 23.53 3.60
N ARG A 252 0.52 23.71 2.41
CA ARG A 252 0.89 24.77 1.48
C ARG A 252 0.42 26.16 1.96
N ASP A 253 -0.86 26.30 2.25
CA ASP A 253 -1.51 27.60 2.43
C ASP A 253 -1.48 28.06 3.88
N LEU A 254 -1.57 27.13 4.84
CA LEU A 254 -1.54 27.48 6.26
C LEU A 254 -0.11 27.51 6.80
N PHE A 255 0.68 26.48 6.51
CA PHE A 255 2.05 26.35 7.05
C PHE A 255 3.14 26.86 6.10
N GLY A 256 2.81 27.26 4.87
CA GLY A 256 3.79 27.75 3.91
C GLY A 256 4.74 26.68 3.38
N VAL A 257 4.44 25.39 3.56
CA VAL A 257 5.30 24.25 3.20
C VAL A 257 4.84 23.63 1.89
N THR A 258 5.69 23.66 0.86
CA THR A 258 5.44 23.00 -0.42
C THR A 258 6.42 21.86 -0.64
N VAL A 259 5.89 20.70 -1.02
CA VAL A 259 6.65 19.45 -1.14
C VAL A 259 6.46 18.89 -2.54
N THR A 260 7.58 18.73 -3.24
CA THR A 260 7.64 18.08 -4.55
C THR A 260 8.58 16.88 -4.46
N PRO A 261 8.58 15.97 -5.46
CA PRO A 261 9.52 14.84 -5.48
C PRO A 261 11.00 15.25 -5.43
N PHE A 262 11.32 16.50 -5.79
CA PHE A 262 12.70 16.98 -5.94
C PHE A 262 13.09 18.04 -4.92
N LYS A 263 12.12 18.72 -4.32
CA LYS A 263 12.35 19.89 -3.48
C LYS A 263 11.25 20.06 -2.44
N THR A 264 11.67 20.40 -1.23
CA THR A 264 10.83 20.93 -0.17
C THR A 264 11.18 22.40 0.04
N THR A 265 10.19 23.28 0.08
CA THR A 265 10.36 24.71 0.34
C THR A 265 9.44 25.14 1.47
N SER A 266 9.93 26.03 2.34
CA SER A 266 9.12 26.72 3.34
C SER A 266 9.12 28.22 3.07
N ASN A 267 7.92 28.80 3.11
CA ASN A 267 7.66 30.23 3.11
C ASN A 267 7.02 30.60 4.46
N MET A 268 6.82 31.90 4.70
CA MET A 268 6.09 32.38 5.87
C MET A 268 4.67 31.79 5.89
N GLY A 269 4.36 30.98 6.90
CA GLY A 269 3.01 30.52 7.23
C GLY A 269 2.55 31.03 8.59
N ILE A 270 1.41 30.54 9.08
CA ILE A 270 0.88 30.95 10.40
C ILE A 270 1.77 30.53 11.57
N LEU A 271 2.63 29.52 11.35
CA LEU A 271 3.59 29.01 12.34
C LEU A 271 4.97 29.66 12.19
N GLY A 272 5.08 30.73 11.38
CA GLY A 272 6.35 31.29 10.97
C GLY A 272 6.97 30.51 9.81
N ASN A 273 8.30 30.62 9.67
CA ASN A 273 9.06 29.86 8.67
C ASN A 273 9.43 28.48 9.26
N VAL A 274 8.95 27.41 8.62
CA VAL A 274 9.11 26.05 9.13
C VAL A 274 10.50 25.52 8.77
N ALA A 275 11.35 25.40 9.77
CA ALA A 275 12.73 24.93 9.58
C ALA A 275 12.81 23.45 9.16
N ALA A 276 11.93 22.60 9.71
CA ALA A 276 11.77 21.21 9.31
C ALA A 276 10.34 20.74 9.63
N TYR A 277 9.83 19.78 8.85
CA TYR A 277 8.58 19.10 9.16
C TYR A 277 8.72 17.60 8.86
N PHE A 278 8.00 16.79 9.63
CA PHE A 278 7.84 15.37 9.37
C PHE A 278 6.35 15.04 9.41
N GLY A 279 5.85 14.35 8.39
CA GLY A 279 4.44 13.99 8.29
C GLY A 279 4.28 12.54 7.87
N THR A 280 3.40 11.82 8.56
CA THR A 280 2.98 10.47 8.21
C THR A 280 1.46 10.38 8.29
N VAL A 281 0.88 9.44 7.55
CA VAL A 281 -0.53 9.05 7.68
C VAL A 281 -0.55 7.78 8.53
N GLU A 282 -1.46 7.72 9.50
CA GLU A 282 -1.70 6.52 10.31
C GLU A 282 -2.66 5.54 9.61
#